data_AF-A0A2A4RAH4-F1
#
_entry.id   AF-A0A2A4RAH4-F1
#
_cell.length_a   1.000
_cell.length_b   1.000
_cell.length_c   1.000
_cell.angle_alpha   90.00
_cell.angle_beta   90.00
_cell.angle_gamma   90.00
#
_symmetry.space_group_name_H-M   'P 1'
#
loop_
_entity.id
_entity.type
_entity.pdbx_description
1 polymer ?
#
loop_
_entity_poly.entity_id
_entity_poly.type
_entity_poly.pdbx_seq_one_letter_code
_entity_poly.pdbx_strand_id
1 'polypeptide(L)'
;MDEVDLLKILDEEDVKLQAEGHPLFARTLMLKERVCNRLGVNIFLYGGPISSDEKRINNALEKIYPKEDRVLNHHVGIVVWEQFIFKVTVPTVLGRRPIIPMDHIEIPEVQRIRIEKDDYSLKHILDQFGDIFDMDKQYQGLNGSLQYGERVQSWFDNARGYLCTATAALSDRTGQNGAVQSGVIATELALKTGLIAAGKSEEQCRKEYGHDTQKIIKDLPIYFPNLDVARILRTISSWPELVGDKYNPVRRTTEEAAVIVAGAQYVSAEVSRQIFGNCFRDRASKRWERVFPA
;
A
#
# COMPACT_ATOMS: atom_id res chain seq x y z
N MET A 1 -38.57 -1.81 -13.23
CA MET A 1 -38.05 -0.80 -12.30
C MET A 1 -37.12 0.12 -13.07
N ASP A 2 -37.30 1.44 -12.96
CA ASP A 2 -36.43 2.42 -13.61
C ASP A 2 -35.21 2.80 -12.75
N GLU A 3 -34.35 3.67 -13.25
CA GLU A 3 -33.12 4.07 -12.54
C GLU A 3 -33.39 4.89 -11.28
N VAL A 4 -34.44 5.71 -11.28
CA VAL A 4 -34.80 6.58 -10.15
C VAL A 4 -35.30 5.75 -8.98
N ASP A 5 -36.12 4.74 -9.26
CA ASP A 5 -36.60 3.79 -8.25
C ASP A 5 -35.44 2.99 -7.63
N LEU A 6 -34.46 2.59 -8.45
CA LEU A 6 -33.28 1.87 -7.97
C LEU A 6 -32.42 2.75 -7.03
N LEU A 7 -32.22 4.02 -7.38
CA LEU A 7 -31.47 4.96 -6.55
C LEU A 7 -32.17 5.24 -5.21
N LYS A 8 -33.51 5.34 -5.20
CA LYS A 8 -34.28 5.47 -3.95
C LYS A 8 -34.10 4.26 -3.03
N ILE A 9 -34.15 3.05 -3.60
CA ILE A 9 -33.93 1.82 -2.82
C ILE A 9 -32.52 1.79 -2.24
N LEU A 10 -31.52 2.20 -3.02
CA LEU A 10 -30.13 2.31 -2.54
C LEU A 10 -30.01 3.31 -1.38
N ASP A 11 -30.61 4.49 -1.50
CA ASP A 11 -30.58 5.52 -0.46
C ASP A 11 -31.28 5.06 0.83
N GLU A 12 -32.47 4.44 0.70
CA GLU A 12 -33.20 3.88 1.84
C GLU A 12 -32.40 2.81 2.61
N GLU A 13 -31.71 1.91 1.90
CA GLU A 13 -30.91 0.88 2.52
C GLU A 13 -29.60 1.43 3.11
N ASP A 14 -29.00 2.47 2.51
CA ASP A 14 -27.82 3.13 3.09
C ASP A 14 -28.16 3.88 4.39
N VAL A 15 -29.30 4.60 4.42
CA VAL A 15 -29.78 5.28 5.63
C VAL A 15 -29.99 4.27 6.77
N LYS A 16 -30.51 3.07 6.47
CA LYS A 16 -30.64 1.99 7.48
C LYS A 16 -29.28 1.53 7.98
N LEU A 17 -28.35 1.25 7.07
CA LEU A 17 -26.99 0.84 7.43
C LEU A 17 -26.26 1.91 8.26
N GLN A 18 -26.49 3.19 7.96
CA GLN A 18 -25.99 4.30 8.74
C GLN A 18 -26.60 4.34 10.15
N ALA A 19 -27.91 4.16 10.26
CA ALA A 19 -28.62 4.13 11.54
C ALA A 19 -28.18 2.94 12.43
N GLU A 20 -27.77 1.84 11.82
CA GLU A 20 -27.17 0.67 12.48
C GLU A 20 -25.71 0.90 12.92
N GLY A 21 -25.13 2.05 12.61
CA GLY A 21 -23.78 2.42 13.02
C GLY A 21 -22.67 1.82 12.15
N HIS A 22 -22.99 1.30 10.96
CA HIS A 22 -21.97 0.78 10.06
C HIS A 22 -21.11 1.91 9.48
N PRO A 23 -19.77 1.81 9.54
CA PRO A 23 -18.89 2.80 8.93
C PRO A 23 -19.03 2.78 7.40
N LEU A 24 -18.77 3.92 6.74
CA LEU A 24 -18.92 4.13 5.28
C LEU A 24 -18.48 2.93 4.44
N PHE A 25 -17.29 2.39 4.73
CA PHE A 25 -16.76 1.21 4.06
C PHE A 25 -17.63 -0.06 4.21
N ALA A 26 -18.08 -0.39 5.42
CA ALA A 26 -18.94 -1.57 5.63
C ALA A 26 -20.27 -1.40 4.90
N ARG A 27 -20.77 -0.16 4.84
CA ARG A 27 -22.00 0.17 4.11
C ARG A 27 -21.87 -0.12 2.62
N THR A 28 -20.75 0.22 1.97
CA THR A 28 -20.59 -0.03 0.52
C THR A 28 -20.62 -1.51 0.16
N LEU A 29 -20.08 -2.39 1.01
CA LEU A 29 -20.17 -3.85 0.84
C LEU A 29 -21.57 -4.40 1.13
N MET A 30 -22.15 -4.00 2.26
CA MET A 30 -23.43 -4.51 2.74
C MET A 30 -24.61 -3.99 1.93
N LEU A 31 -24.50 -2.79 1.36
CA LEU A 31 -25.57 -2.17 0.58
C LEU A 31 -25.88 -2.98 -0.68
N LYS A 32 -24.85 -3.47 -1.37
CA LYS A 32 -25.01 -4.37 -2.52
C LYS A 32 -25.80 -5.61 -2.12
N GLU A 33 -25.43 -6.21 -0.99
CA GLU A 33 -26.10 -7.41 -0.47
C GLU A 33 -27.58 -7.16 -0.15
N ARG A 34 -27.87 -6.08 0.58
CA ARG A 34 -29.24 -5.73 0.97
C ARG A 34 -30.12 -5.40 -0.22
N VAL A 35 -29.63 -4.62 -1.18
CA VAL A 35 -30.41 -4.24 -2.36
C VAL A 35 -30.66 -5.45 -3.26
N CYS A 36 -29.67 -6.30 -3.49
CA CYS A 36 -29.89 -7.52 -4.26
C CYS A 36 -30.90 -8.45 -3.56
N ASN A 37 -30.78 -8.65 -2.24
CA ASN A 37 -31.75 -9.45 -1.47
C ASN A 37 -33.17 -8.87 -1.53
N ARG A 38 -33.32 -7.54 -1.39
CA ARG A 38 -34.61 -6.84 -1.46
C ARG A 38 -35.26 -6.95 -2.85
N LEU A 39 -34.45 -7.01 -3.90
CA LEU A 39 -34.90 -7.14 -5.28
C LEU A 39 -35.02 -8.59 -5.77
N GLY A 40 -34.71 -9.58 -4.92
CA GLY A 40 -34.69 -10.99 -5.31
C GLY A 40 -33.60 -11.34 -6.34
N VAL A 41 -32.54 -10.53 -6.41
CA VAL A 41 -31.40 -10.76 -7.31
C VAL A 41 -30.38 -11.66 -6.61
N ASN A 42 -30.11 -12.82 -7.20
CA ASN A 42 -29.08 -13.73 -6.69
C ASN A 42 -27.69 -13.10 -6.83
N ILE A 43 -26.94 -13.07 -5.74
CA ILE A 43 -25.56 -12.55 -5.70
C ILE A 43 -24.59 -13.72 -5.81
N PHE A 44 -23.67 -13.64 -6.76
CA PHE A 44 -22.52 -14.54 -6.80
C PHE A 44 -21.31 -13.83 -6.19
N LEU A 45 -21.08 -14.06 -4.89
CA LEU A 45 -19.94 -13.48 -4.16
C LEU A 45 -18.56 -13.98 -4.65
N TYR A 46 -18.50 -15.06 -5.45
CA TYR A 46 -17.25 -15.73 -5.83
C TYR A 46 -17.15 -16.11 -7.31
N GLY A 47 -17.23 -15.12 -8.21
CA GLY A 47 -16.82 -15.31 -9.62
C GLY A 47 -17.79 -16.13 -10.49
N GLY A 48 -19.05 -16.26 -10.06
CA GLY A 48 -20.14 -16.67 -10.95
C GLY A 48 -20.44 -15.58 -12.00
N PRO A 49 -21.18 -15.92 -13.06
CA PRO A 49 -21.59 -14.94 -14.06
C PRO A 49 -22.44 -13.84 -13.42
N ILE A 50 -21.96 -12.59 -13.47
CA ILE A 50 -22.66 -11.42 -12.98
C ILE A 50 -23.91 -11.20 -13.84
N SER A 51 -25.09 -11.25 -13.22
CA SER A 51 -26.37 -11.03 -13.91
C SER A 51 -26.48 -9.60 -14.44
N SER A 52 -27.36 -9.36 -15.42
CA SER A 52 -27.62 -8.01 -15.92
C SER A 52 -28.14 -7.08 -14.83
N ASP A 53 -28.94 -7.62 -13.90
CA ASP A 53 -29.50 -6.86 -12.77
C ASP A 53 -28.41 -6.53 -11.74
N GLU A 54 -27.50 -7.46 -11.46
CA GLU A 54 -26.35 -7.20 -10.61
C GLU A 54 -25.41 -6.13 -11.22
N LYS A 55 -25.14 -6.18 -12.53
CA LYS A 55 -24.38 -5.12 -13.23
C LYS A 55 -25.04 -3.76 -13.09
N ARG A 56 -26.37 -3.72 -13.25
CA ARG A 56 -27.14 -2.49 -13.12
C ARG A 56 -27.08 -1.91 -11.69
N ILE A 57 -27.15 -2.77 -10.67
CA ILE A 57 -26.99 -2.36 -9.26
C ILE A 57 -25.57 -1.85 -9.01
N ASN A 58 -24.53 -2.53 -9.51
CA ASN A 58 -23.14 -2.09 -9.39
C ASN A 58 -22.92 -0.71 -10.04
N ASN A 59 -23.48 -0.49 -11.24
CA ASN A 59 -23.39 0.80 -11.92
C ASN A 59 -24.13 1.93 -11.16
N ALA A 60 -25.21 1.61 -10.45
CA ALA A 60 -25.92 2.58 -9.63
C ALA A 60 -25.16 2.90 -8.34
N LEU A 61 -24.57 1.88 -7.69
CA LEU A 61 -23.65 2.05 -6.56
C LEU A 61 -22.45 2.92 -6.92
N GLU A 62 -21.93 2.77 -8.14
CA GLU A 62 -20.86 3.59 -8.71
C GLU A 62 -21.16 5.09 -8.77
N LYS A 63 -22.44 5.46 -8.80
CA LYS A 63 -22.90 6.86 -8.85
C LYS A 63 -23.11 7.46 -7.47
N ILE A 64 -23.38 6.63 -6.46
CA ILE A 64 -23.65 7.08 -5.09
C ILE A 64 -22.36 7.24 -4.31
N TYR A 65 -21.44 6.26 -4.43
CA TYR A 65 -20.17 6.33 -3.73
C TYR A 65 -19.01 6.59 -4.70
N PRO A 66 -18.13 7.55 -4.34
CA PRO A 66 -16.82 7.67 -4.95
C PRO A 66 -16.11 6.32 -5.00
N LYS A 67 -15.22 6.14 -5.98
CA LYS A 67 -14.45 4.89 -6.11
C LYS A 67 -13.65 4.63 -4.84
N GLU A 68 -13.14 5.69 -4.23
CA GLU A 68 -12.31 5.71 -3.03
C GLU A 68 -13.04 5.16 -1.80
N ASP A 69 -14.34 5.41 -1.67
CA ASP A 69 -15.17 4.98 -0.53
C ASP A 69 -15.66 3.53 -0.64
N ARG A 70 -15.59 2.97 -1.85
CA ARG A 70 -16.01 1.58 -2.16
C ARG A 70 -14.87 0.57 -2.09
N VAL A 71 -13.68 1.05 -1.82
CA VAL A 71 -12.44 0.28 -1.91
C VAL A 71 -11.99 -0.01 -0.48
N LEU A 72 -11.74 -1.29 -0.18
CA LEU A 72 -11.08 -1.70 1.08
C LEU A 72 -9.82 -0.87 1.25
N ASN A 73 -9.48 -0.41 2.47
CA ASN A 73 -8.24 0.33 2.77
C ASN A 73 -7.00 -0.41 2.24
N HIS A 74 -6.69 -0.20 0.97
CA HIS A 74 -5.58 -0.83 0.29
C HIS A 74 -4.34 -0.03 0.64
N HIS A 75 -3.23 -0.73 0.83
CA HIS A 75 -1.98 -0.04 0.70
C HIS A 75 -1.86 0.51 -0.73
N VAL A 76 -1.53 1.79 -0.83
CA VAL A 76 -1.25 2.47 -2.09
C VAL A 76 0.20 2.90 -2.09
N GLY A 77 0.81 2.82 -3.25
CA GLY A 77 2.20 3.18 -3.46
C GLY A 77 2.41 3.80 -4.83
N ILE A 78 3.67 4.06 -5.15
CA ILE A 78 4.10 4.49 -6.46
C ILE A 78 5.19 3.58 -7.02
N VAL A 79 5.19 3.41 -8.34
CA VAL A 79 6.35 2.92 -9.07
C VAL A 79 6.92 4.04 -9.91
N VAL A 80 8.25 4.11 -9.96
CA VAL A 80 9.00 5.04 -10.80
C VAL A 80 9.61 4.28 -11.97
N TRP A 81 9.48 4.81 -13.17
CA TRP A 81 10.15 4.28 -14.36
C TRP A 81 10.53 5.41 -15.31
N GLU A 82 11.81 5.48 -15.68
CA GLU A 82 12.42 6.64 -16.34
C GLU A 82 12.17 7.93 -15.51
N GLN A 83 11.19 8.73 -15.90
CA GLN A 83 10.75 9.95 -15.19
C GLN A 83 9.24 9.92 -14.90
N PHE A 84 8.59 8.78 -15.18
CA PHE A 84 7.17 8.59 -14.96
C PHE A 84 6.92 8.00 -13.58
N ILE A 85 5.87 8.50 -12.95
CA ILE A 85 5.40 8.05 -11.64
C ILE A 85 4.01 7.48 -11.88
N PHE A 86 3.83 6.22 -11.55
CA PHE A 86 2.56 5.53 -11.68
C PHE A 86 2.07 5.11 -10.31
N LYS A 87 0.81 5.39 -10.03
CA LYS A 87 0.16 4.97 -8.80
C LYS A 87 -0.12 3.46 -8.85
N VAL A 88 0.06 2.80 -7.72
CA VAL A 88 -0.28 1.39 -7.50
C VAL A 88 -1.36 1.31 -6.45
N THR A 89 -2.36 0.48 -6.71
CA THR A 89 -3.35 0.08 -5.72
C THR A 89 -3.24 -1.42 -5.49
N VAL A 90 -2.87 -1.84 -4.29
CA VAL A 90 -2.79 -3.27 -3.96
C VAL A 90 -4.19 -3.89 -3.98
N PRO A 91 -4.45 -4.96 -4.75
CA PRO A 91 -5.77 -5.58 -4.78
C PRO A 91 -6.07 -6.35 -3.49
N THR A 92 -7.31 -6.25 -3.00
CA THR A 92 -7.83 -7.28 -2.07
C THR A 92 -8.25 -8.50 -2.88
N VAL A 93 -7.69 -9.65 -2.51
CA VAL A 93 -8.05 -10.95 -3.08
C VAL A 93 -8.72 -11.81 -2.02
N LEU A 94 -9.97 -12.20 -2.29
CA LEU A 94 -10.62 -13.27 -1.54
C LEU A 94 -10.36 -14.61 -2.24
N GLY A 95 -9.76 -15.56 -1.51
CA GLY A 95 -9.39 -16.87 -2.02
C GLY A 95 -8.04 -16.89 -2.76
N ARG A 96 -7.82 -17.92 -3.60
CA ARG A 96 -6.58 -18.07 -4.36
C ARG A 96 -6.79 -17.59 -5.79
N ARG A 97 -6.26 -16.41 -6.14
CA ARG A 97 -6.27 -15.89 -7.52
C ARG A 97 -4.86 -15.46 -7.96
N PRO A 98 -4.53 -15.61 -9.24
CA PRO A 98 -3.32 -15.01 -9.80
C PRO A 98 -3.44 -13.49 -9.74
N ILE A 99 -2.36 -12.82 -9.35
CA ILE A 99 -2.23 -11.37 -9.39
C ILE A 99 -1.33 -11.04 -10.56
N ILE A 100 -1.80 -10.16 -11.45
CA ILE A 100 -1.02 -9.64 -12.57
C ILE A 100 -0.62 -8.21 -12.19
N PRO A 101 0.63 -7.94 -11.79
CA PRO A 101 1.05 -6.64 -11.28
C PRO A 101 0.64 -5.46 -12.16
N MET A 102 0.82 -5.60 -13.47
CA MET A 102 0.54 -4.54 -14.45
C MET A 102 -0.93 -4.12 -14.51
N ASP A 103 -1.87 -4.93 -14.02
CA ASP A 103 -3.30 -4.58 -13.98
C ASP A 103 -3.65 -3.70 -12.77
N HIS A 104 -2.69 -3.52 -11.84
CA HIS A 104 -2.85 -2.79 -10.58
C HIS A 104 -2.03 -1.49 -10.54
N ILE A 105 -1.37 -1.17 -11.65
CA ILE A 105 -0.57 0.04 -11.81
C ILE A 105 -1.27 0.92 -12.85
N GLU A 106 -1.43 2.20 -12.55
CA GLU A 106 -2.06 3.19 -13.43
C GLU A 106 -1.10 3.61 -14.57
N ILE A 107 -0.76 2.66 -15.46
CA ILE A 107 0.15 2.86 -16.59
C ILE A 107 -0.65 3.00 -17.90
N PRO A 108 -0.45 4.07 -18.68
CA PRO A 108 -0.92 4.16 -20.07
C PRO A 108 -0.48 2.98 -20.93
N GLU A 109 -1.37 2.48 -21.79
CA GLU A 109 -1.16 1.27 -22.60
C GLU A 109 0.16 1.27 -23.40
N VAL A 110 0.49 2.40 -24.05
CA VAL A 110 1.73 2.53 -24.83
C VAL A 110 2.99 2.38 -23.94
N GLN A 111 2.95 2.90 -22.71
CA GLN A 111 4.06 2.78 -21.76
C GLN A 111 4.14 1.35 -21.20
N ARG A 112 3.00 0.71 -20.92
CA ARG A 112 2.93 -0.70 -20.53
C ARG A 112 3.61 -1.60 -21.55
N ILE A 113 3.31 -1.43 -22.85
CA ILE A 113 3.93 -2.20 -23.93
C ILE A 113 5.45 -1.99 -23.98
N ARG A 114 5.94 -0.76 -23.74
CA ARG A 114 7.38 -0.47 -23.69
C ARG A 114 8.05 -1.18 -22.52
N ILE A 115 7.45 -1.11 -21.33
CA ILE A 115 7.96 -1.76 -20.11
C ILE A 115 7.99 -3.28 -20.28
N GLU A 116 6.94 -3.89 -20.81
CA GLU A 116 6.83 -5.34 -20.97
C GLU A 116 7.81 -5.91 -22.02
N LYS A 117 8.28 -5.09 -22.97
CA LYS A 117 9.27 -5.46 -23.98
C LYS A 117 10.72 -5.40 -23.49
N ASP A 118 10.99 -4.64 -22.44
CA ASP A 118 12.33 -4.49 -21.86
C ASP A 118 12.42 -5.21 -20.51
N ASP A 119 13.21 -6.29 -20.46
CA ASP A 119 13.30 -7.17 -19.29
C ASP A 119 13.82 -6.42 -18.05
N TYR A 120 14.71 -5.44 -18.22
CA TYR A 120 15.17 -4.60 -17.12
C TYR A 120 14.05 -3.72 -16.55
N SER A 121 13.35 -2.98 -17.41
CA SER A 121 12.21 -2.14 -17.03
C SER A 121 11.10 -2.95 -16.35
N LEU A 122 10.79 -4.14 -16.87
CA LEU A 122 9.80 -5.02 -16.26
C LEU A 122 10.23 -5.43 -14.85
N LYS A 123 11.46 -5.92 -14.66
CA LYS A 123 11.97 -6.29 -13.33
C LYS A 123 11.99 -5.10 -12.37
N HIS A 124 12.36 -3.92 -12.86
CA HIS A 124 12.38 -2.68 -12.08
C HIS A 124 10.99 -2.28 -11.56
N ILE A 125 9.96 -2.41 -12.39
CA ILE A 125 8.56 -2.18 -11.97
C ILE A 125 8.09 -3.28 -11.01
N LEU A 126 8.41 -4.54 -11.30
CA LEU A 126 7.99 -5.67 -10.46
C LEU A 126 8.62 -5.64 -9.07
N ASP A 127 9.86 -5.19 -8.94
CA ASP A 127 10.51 -4.99 -7.63
C ASP A 127 9.76 -3.97 -6.77
N GLN A 128 9.46 -2.81 -7.34
CA GLN A 128 8.73 -1.76 -6.64
C GLN A 128 7.29 -2.18 -6.33
N PHE A 129 6.61 -2.84 -7.28
CA PHE A 129 5.29 -3.41 -7.03
C PHE A 129 5.33 -4.38 -5.86
N GLY A 130 6.32 -5.27 -5.82
CA GLY A 130 6.51 -6.22 -4.72
C GLY A 130 6.77 -5.52 -3.38
N ASP A 131 7.55 -4.43 -3.36
CA ASP A 131 7.76 -3.62 -2.16
C ASP A 131 6.45 -3.02 -1.63
N ILE A 132 5.61 -2.48 -2.50
CA ILE A 132 4.29 -1.97 -2.14
C ILE A 132 3.39 -3.12 -1.65
N PHE A 133 3.37 -4.23 -2.38
CA PHE A 133 2.53 -5.37 -2.05
C PHE A 133 2.88 -6.00 -0.69
N ASP A 134 4.16 -6.09 -0.36
CA ASP A 134 4.66 -6.58 0.92
C ASP A 134 4.36 -5.64 2.11
N MET A 135 3.90 -4.41 1.85
CA MET A 135 3.40 -3.51 2.88
C MET A 135 1.89 -3.66 3.15
N ASP A 136 1.18 -4.45 2.34
CA ASP A 136 -0.25 -4.65 2.54
C ASP A 136 -0.55 -5.64 3.68
N LYS A 137 -1.33 -5.17 4.66
CA LYS A 137 -1.68 -5.93 5.88
C LYS A 137 -2.45 -7.22 5.57
N GLN A 138 -3.27 -7.24 4.53
CA GLN A 138 -4.05 -8.43 4.18
C GLN A 138 -3.14 -9.51 3.61
N TYR A 139 -2.10 -9.12 2.86
CA TYR A 139 -1.10 -10.05 2.36
C TYR A 139 -0.26 -10.67 3.48
N GLN A 140 -0.04 -9.94 4.58
CA GLN A 140 0.66 -10.47 5.75
C GLN A 140 -0.12 -11.56 6.51
N GLY A 141 -1.42 -11.67 6.24
CA GLY A 141 -2.29 -12.70 6.79
C GLY A 141 -2.59 -12.53 8.29
N LEU A 142 -3.63 -13.22 8.77
CA LEU A 142 -4.01 -13.21 10.19
C LEU A 142 -2.89 -13.74 11.10
N ASN A 143 -2.08 -14.68 10.62
CA ASN A 143 -1.00 -15.29 11.40
C ASN A 143 0.12 -14.31 11.78
N GLY A 144 0.49 -13.38 10.89
CA GLY A 144 1.49 -12.35 11.19
C GLY A 144 1.03 -11.38 12.28
N SER A 145 -0.28 -11.10 12.33
CA SER A 145 -0.89 -10.26 13.38
C SER A 145 -0.95 -10.94 14.75
N LEU A 146 -1.10 -12.27 14.78
CA LEU A 146 -1.14 -13.07 16.01
C LEU A 146 0.26 -13.25 16.63
N GLN A 147 1.32 -13.23 15.82
CA GLN A 147 2.68 -13.54 16.28
C GLN A 147 3.35 -12.40 17.07
N TYR A 148 3.13 -11.14 16.68
CA TYR A 148 3.88 -9.99 17.23
C TYR A 148 3.03 -9.01 18.08
N GLY A 149 1.73 -9.32 18.25
CA GLY A 149 0.81 -8.55 19.09
C GLY A 149 0.44 -7.17 18.53
N GLU A 150 -0.53 -6.51 19.20
CA GLU A 150 -1.11 -5.24 18.75
C GLU A 150 -0.09 -4.10 18.63
N ARG A 151 0.96 -4.12 19.46
CA ARG A 151 1.96 -3.04 19.47
C ARG A 151 2.77 -2.98 18.17
N VAL A 152 3.29 -4.12 17.70
CA VAL A 152 4.03 -4.19 16.42
C VAL A 152 3.11 -3.82 15.27
N GLN A 153 1.86 -4.30 15.31
CA GLN A 153 0.85 -3.96 14.30
C GLN A 153 0.56 -2.46 14.24
N SER A 154 0.43 -1.78 15.38
CA SER A 154 0.20 -0.33 15.44
C SER A 154 1.34 0.47 14.80
N TRP A 155 2.59 0.13 15.11
CA TRP A 155 3.76 0.79 14.51
C TRP A 155 3.89 0.50 13.01
N PHE A 156 3.62 -0.73 12.59
CA PHE A 156 3.58 -1.10 11.18
C PHE A 156 2.49 -0.34 10.42
N ASP A 157 1.28 -0.24 10.99
CA ASP A 157 0.16 0.50 10.41
C ASP A 157 0.49 2.00 10.30
N ASN A 158 1.20 2.57 11.27
CA ASN A 158 1.68 3.95 11.19
C ASN A 158 2.68 4.15 10.05
N ALA A 159 3.68 3.27 9.90
CA ALA A 159 4.63 3.33 8.79
C ALA A 159 3.91 3.26 7.43
N ARG A 160 2.97 2.31 7.30
CA ARG A 160 2.12 2.15 6.12
C ARG A 160 1.29 3.41 5.82
N GLY A 161 0.69 4.01 6.85
CA GLY A 161 -0.07 5.25 6.72
C GLY A 161 0.75 6.40 6.16
N TYR A 162 1.99 6.58 6.63
CA TYR A 162 2.90 7.60 6.10
C TYR A 162 3.34 7.34 4.66
N LEU A 163 3.50 6.08 4.24
CA LEU A 163 3.74 5.76 2.82
C LEU A 163 2.53 6.10 1.94
N CYS A 164 1.30 5.82 2.41
CA CYS A 164 0.08 6.24 1.71
C CYS A 164 -0.01 7.77 1.59
N THR A 165 0.32 8.50 2.67
CA THR A 165 0.40 9.97 2.65
C THR A 165 1.45 10.47 1.66
N ALA A 166 2.62 9.83 1.61
CA ALA A 166 3.67 10.18 0.66
C ALA A 166 3.20 10.00 -0.80
N THR A 167 2.51 8.89 -1.07
CA THR A 167 1.92 8.57 -2.37
C THR A 167 0.86 9.59 -2.77
N ALA A 168 -0.03 9.97 -1.86
CA ALA A 168 -1.05 10.99 -2.10
C ALA A 168 -0.40 12.35 -2.44
N ALA A 169 0.58 12.78 -1.65
CA ALA A 169 1.29 14.04 -1.87
C ALA A 169 2.04 14.12 -3.21
N LEU A 170 2.56 12.99 -3.71
CA LEU A 170 3.15 12.91 -5.06
C LEU A 170 2.10 12.91 -6.17
N SER A 171 0.96 12.26 -5.95
CA SER A 171 -0.14 12.20 -6.91
C SER A 171 -0.68 13.61 -7.20
N ASP A 172 -0.73 14.48 -6.19
CA ASP A 172 -1.19 15.86 -6.32
C ASP A 172 -0.13 16.82 -6.92
N ARG A 173 1.09 16.33 -7.21
CA ARG A 173 2.23 17.05 -7.83
C ARG A 173 2.63 18.40 -7.21
N THR A 174 2.08 18.74 -6.06
CA THR A 174 2.35 20.00 -5.35
C THR A 174 2.97 19.78 -3.97
N GLY A 175 3.07 18.51 -3.54
CA GLY A 175 3.49 18.12 -2.20
C GLY A 175 4.86 17.43 -2.11
N GLN A 176 5.83 17.71 -3.00
CA GLN A 176 7.12 16.97 -3.06
C GLN A 176 7.83 16.92 -1.69
N ASN A 177 7.92 18.05 -0.99
CA ASN A 177 8.54 18.10 0.34
C ASN A 177 7.74 17.30 1.38
N GLY A 178 6.41 17.38 1.34
CA GLY A 178 5.53 16.60 2.20
C GLY A 178 5.64 15.09 1.93
N ALA A 179 5.81 14.71 0.67
CA ALA A 179 6.02 13.33 0.25
C ALA A 179 7.34 12.77 0.78
N VAL A 180 8.43 13.53 0.60
CA VAL A 180 9.75 13.16 1.12
C VAL A 180 9.73 13.05 2.64
N GLN A 181 9.16 14.02 3.34
CA GLN A 181 9.04 13.97 4.80
C GLN A 181 8.26 12.74 5.26
N SER A 182 7.13 12.45 4.62
CA SER A 182 6.31 11.29 4.93
C SER A 182 7.05 9.98 4.66
N GLY A 183 7.81 9.87 3.55
CA GLY A 183 8.62 8.69 3.22
C GLY A 183 9.74 8.43 4.23
N VAL A 184 10.46 9.49 4.67
CA VAL A 184 11.52 9.33 5.67
C VAL A 184 10.93 8.95 7.03
N ILE A 185 9.81 9.55 7.44
CA ILE A 185 9.10 9.17 8.68
C ILE A 185 8.63 7.71 8.60
N ALA A 186 8.04 7.28 7.48
CA ALA A 186 7.64 5.90 7.28
C ALA A 186 8.81 4.93 7.45
N THR A 187 9.97 5.28 6.90
CA THR A 187 11.20 4.49 7.01
C THR A 187 11.67 4.38 8.47
N GLU A 188 11.70 5.50 9.20
CA GLU A 188 12.04 5.49 10.63
C GLU A 188 11.08 4.60 11.43
N LEU A 189 9.77 4.73 11.20
CA LEU A 189 8.76 3.93 11.86
C LEU A 189 8.86 2.45 11.52
N ALA A 190 9.12 2.09 10.26
CA ALA A 190 9.32 0.71 9.85
C ALA A 190 10.55 0.10 10.55
N LEU A 191 11.69 0.80 10.55
CA LEU A 191 12.90 0.35 11.23
C LEU A 191 12.67 0.14 12.74
N LYS A 192 11.96 1.08 13.40
CA LYS A 192 11.56 0.94 14.80
C LYS A 192 10.57 -0.21 15.02
N THR A 193 9.69 -0.46 14.08
CA THR A 193 8.79 -1.64 14.10
C THR A 193 9.61 -2.92 14.17
N GLY A 194 10.71 -3.01 13.41
CA GLY A 194 11.66 -4.12 13.50
C GLY A 194 12.27 -4.28 14.90
N LEU A 195 12.73 -3.20 15.52
CA LEU A 195 13.27 -3.24 16.89
C LEU A 195 12.21 -3.70 17.93
N ILE A 196 10.98 -3.21 17.79
CA ILE A 196 9.87 -3.59 18.68
C ILE A 196 9.52 -5.07 18.48
N ALA A 197 9.51 -5.56 17.24
CA ALA A 197 9.32 -6.98 16.93
C ALA A 197 10.44 -7.85 17.49
N ALA A 198 11.66 -7.30 17.61
CA ALA A 198 12.80 -7.92 18.29
C ALA A 198 12.75 -7.82 19.83
N GLY A 199 11.68 -7.25 20.40
CA GLY A 199 11.46 -7.20 21.85
C GLY A 199 11.90 -5.90 22.54
N LYS A 200 12.34 -4.87 21.80
CA LYS A 200 12.64 -3.55 22.39
C LYS A 200 11.34 -2.82 22.76
N SER A 201 11.37 -2.07 23.86
CA SER A 201 10.26 -1.18 24.23
C SER A 201 10.30 0.12 23.41
N GLU A 202 9.17 0.83 23.35
CA GLU A 202 9.11 2.16 22.72
C GLU A 202 10.03 3.17 23.41
N GLU A 203 10.17 3.05 24.74
CA GLU A 203 11.07 3.90 25.52
C GLU A 203 12.53 3.65 25.13
N GLN A 204 12.93 2.39 24.93
CA GLN A 204 14.25 2.04 24.43
C GLN A 204 14.46 2.57 23.01
N CYS A 205 13.48 2.39 22.12
CA CYS A 205 13.53 2.94 20.76
C CYS A 205 13.72 4.46 20.77
N ARG A 206 13.05 5.17 21.68
CA ARG A 206 13.18 6.63 21.80
C ARG A 206 14.52 7.07 22.41
N LYS A 207 14.95 6.45 23.51
CA LYS A 207 16.15 6.87 24.27
C LYS A 207 17.45 6.41 23.62
N GLU A 208 17.50 5.18 23.13
CA GLU A 208 18.72 4.58 22.58
C GLU A 208 18.94 4.95 21.12
N TYR A 209 17.86 5.09 20.33
CA TYR A 209 17.94 5.31 18.88
C TYR A 209 17.46 6.69 18.45
N GLY A 210 16.45 7.27 19.11
CA GLY A 210 15.93 8.58 18.74
C GLY A 210 15.47 8.60 17.27
N HIS A 211 16.01 9.53 16.47
CA HIS A 211 15.77 9.61 15.02
C HIS A 211 16.95 9.09 14.17
N ASP A 212 17.93 8.43 14.79
CA ASP A 212 19.13 7.92 14.11
C ASP A 212 18.83 6.60 13.39
N THR A 213 18.32 6.69 12.17
CA THR A 213 17.99 5.53 11.33
C THR A 213 19.22 4.70 10.98
N GLN A 214 20.40 5.31 10.81
CA GLN A 214 21.63 4.58 10.49
C GLN A 214 22.04 3.66 11.64
N LYS A 215 21.91 4.13 12.88
CA LYS A 215 22.14 3.29 14.06
C LYS A 215 21.16 2.11 14.11
N ILE A 216 19.88 2.35 13.85
CA ILE A 216 18.88 1.26 13.83
C ILE A 216 19.23 0.22 12.75
N ILE A 217 19.58 0.66 11.53
CA ILE A 217 19.93 -0.23 10.41
C ILE A 217 21.16 -1.10 10.71
N LYS A 218 22.14 -0.57 11.47
CA LYS A 218 23.33 -1.32 11.86
C LYS A 218 23.05 -2.35 12.96
N ASP A 219 22.06 -2.10 13.82
CA ASP A 219 21.72 -2.98 14.95
C ASP A 219 20.71 -4.06 14.57
N LEU A 220 19.75 -3.78 13.67
CA LEU A 220 18.72 -4.73 13.25
C LEU A 220 19.24 -6.12 12.78
N PRO A 221 20.41 -6.25 12.11
CA PRO A 221 20.95 -7.54 11.69
C PRO A 221 21.24 -8.52 12.83
N ILE A 222 21.40 -8.01 14.07
CA ILE A 222 21.53 -8.85 15.28
C ILE A 222 20.28 -9.73 15.44
N TYR A 223 19.11 -9.22 15.04
CA TYR A 223 17.81 -9.86 15.16
C TYR A 223 17.30 -10.44 13.83
N PHE A 224 17.66 -9.80 12.71
CA PHE A 224 17.23 -10.18 11.36
C PHE A 224 18.45 -10.34 10.44
N PRO A 225 19.14 -11.49 10.47
CA PRO A 225 20.40 -11.69 9.74
C PRO A 225 20.29 -11.57 8.20
N ASN A 226 19.08 -11.72 7.66
CA ASN A 226 18.81 -11.67 6.22
C ASN A 226 18.42 -10.26 5.73
N LEU A 227 18.42 -9.25 6.61
CA LEU A 227 18.13 -7.87 6.23
C LEU A 227 19.19 -7.35 5.24
N ASP A 228 18.78 -6.80 4.09
CA ASP A 228 19.69 -6.22 3.10
C ASP A 228 20.23 -4.84 3.53
N VAL A 229 21.08 -4.85 4.56
CA VAL A 229 21.69 -3.66 5.17
C VAL A 229 22.41 -2.81 4.13
N ALA A 230 23.17 -3.45 3.24
CA ALA A 230 24.00 -2.75 2.27
C ALA A 230 23.13 -1.94 1.31
N ARG A 231 22.05 -2.52 0.77
CA ARG A 231 21.13 -1.82 -0.12
C ARG A 231 20.30 -0.78 0.62
N ILE A 232 19.87 -1.05 1.85
CA ILE A 232 19.16 -0.07 2.68
C ILE A 232 20.03 1.17 2.90
N LEU A 233 21.29 0.99 3.35
CA LEU A 233 22.21 2.11 3.58
C LEU A 233 22.47 2.91 2.29
N ARG A 234 22.68 2.24 1.15
CA ARG A 234 22.80 2.94 -0.14
C ARG A 234 21.54 3.75 -0.46
N THR A 235 20.37 3.13 -0.30
CA THR A 235 19.07 3.76 -0.57
C THR A 235 18.87 5.04 0.22
N ILE A 236 19.18 5.03 1.52
CA ILE A 236 18.93 6.19 2.39
C ILE A 236 20.08 7.21 2.41
N SER A 237 21.24 6.88 1.85
CA SER A 237 22.45 7.72 1.97
C SER A 237 22.31 9.12 1.34
N SER A 238 21.41 9.27 0.37
CA SER A 238 21.15 10.52 -0.35
C SER A 238 19.92 11.28 0.17
N TRP A 239 19.28 10.80 1.24
CA TRP A 239 18.04 11.38 1.75
C TRP A 239 18.30 12.62 2.61
N PRO A 240 17.33 13.56 2.67
CA PRO A 240 17.48 14.72 3.54
C PRO A 240 17.46 14.40 5.03
N GLU A 241 18.17 15.24 5.77
CA GLU A 241 17.96 15.39 7.20
C GLU A 241 16.68 16.18 7.46
N LEU A 242 15.63 15.50 7.96
CA LEU A 242 14.30 16.09 8.18
C LEU A 242 14.30 17.36 9.05
N VAL A 243 15.20 17.46 10.02
CA VAL A 243 15.28 18.63 10.91
C VAL A 243 15.92 19.81 10.19
N GLY A 244 17.00 19.59 9.44
CA GLY A 244 17.68 20.64 8.67
C GLY A 244 16.79 21.21 7.56
N ASP A 245 16.14 20.33 6.79
CA ASP A 245 15.33 20.71 5.63
C ASP A 245 14.03 21.46 6.01
N LYS A 246 13.54 21.32 7.25
CA LYS A 246 12.38 22.10 7.73
C LYS A 246 12.68 23.60 7.84
N TYR A 247 13.91 23.94 8.19
CA TYR A 247 14.34 25.34 8.38
C TYR A 247 15.01 25.92 7.15
N ASN A 248 15.44 25.09 6.19
CA ASN A 248 15.96 25.52 4.90
C ASN A 248 15.45 24.57 3.77
N PRO A 249 14.23 24.81 3.24
CA PRO A 249 13.60 23.87 2.33
C PRO A 249 14.35 23.81 0.99
N VAL A 250 15.03 22.68 0.75
CA VAL A 250 15.57 22.35 -0.57
C VAL A 250 14.40 21.99 -1.49
N ARG A 251 14.24 22.73 -2.58
CA ARG A 251 13.20 22.44 -3.58
C ARG A 251 13.62 21.23 -4.39
N ARG A 252 12.96 20.11 -4.17
CA ARG A 252 13.16 18.87 -4.94
C ARG A 252 12.25 18.82 -6.15
N THR A 253 12.76 18.19 -7.20
CA THR A 253 11.96 17.80 -8.35
C THR A 253 10.97 16.68 -7.97
N THR A 254 9.94 16.47 -8.78
CA THR A 254 8.96 15.42 -8.50
C THR A 254 9.60 14.03 -8.62
N GLU A 255 10.55 13.90 -9.54
CA GLU A 255 11.32 12.71 -9.83
C GLU A 255 12.20 12.34 -8.64
N GLU A 256 12.98 13.29 -8.10
CA GLU A 256 13.79 13.06 -6.89
C GLU A 256 12.93 12.65 -5.69
N ALA A 257 11.80 13.33 -5.49
CA ALA A 257 10.88 13.00 -4.42
C ALA A 257 10.29 11.58 -4.59
N ALA A 258 9.97 11.19 -5.82
CA ALA A 258 9.45 9.87 -6.12
C ALA A 258 10.48 8.76 -5.92
N VAL A 259 11.76 8.98 -6.28
CA VAL A 259 12.83 8.00 -5.98
C VAL A 259 13.00 7.81 -4.48
N ILE A 260 12.95 8.88 -3.68
CA ILE A 260 13.01 8.78 -2.22
C ILE A 260 11.82 8.00 -1.67
N VAL A 261 10.60 8.29 -2.13
CA VAL A 261 9.40 7.56 -1.69
C VAL A 261 9.44 6.09 -2.10
N ALA A 262 9.86 5.77 -3.32
CA ALA A 262 10.05 4.38 -3.77
C ALA A 262 11.12 3.66 -2.93
N GLY A 263 12.19 4.36 -2.54
CA GLY A 263 13.18 3.86 -1.59
C GLY A 263 12.59 3.60 -0.20
N ALA A 264 11.73 4.49 0.31
CA ALA A 264 11.03 4.31 1.58
C ALA A 264 10.09 3.09 1.56
N GLN A 265 9.38 2.87 0.45
CA GLN A 265 8.60 1.65 0.24
C GLN A 265 9.50 0.41 0.31
N TYR A 266 10.65 0.43 -0.38
CA TYR A 266 11.61 -0.67 -0.32
C TYR A 266 12.10 -0.96 1.11
N VAL A 267 12.59 0.04 1.84
CA VAL A 267 13.13 -0.18 3.20
C VAL A 267 12.03 -0.69 4.13
N SER A 268 10.82 -0.12 4.02
CA SER A 268 9.68 -0.56 4.85
C SER A 268 9.28 -1.99 4.53
N ALA A 269 9.23 -2.35 3.24
CA ALA A 269 8.93 -3.71 2.79
C ALA A 269 10.01 -4.70 3.23
N GLU A 270 11.27 -4.30 3.21
CA GLU A 270 12.37 -5.15 3.66
C GLU A 270 12.25 -5.49 5.14
N VAL A 271 11.91 -4.51 5.99
CA VAL A 271 11.59 -4.79 7.39
C VAL A 271 10.33 -5.66 7.54
N SER A 272 9.28 -5.38 6.75
CA SER A 272 8.04 -6.18 6.72
C SER A 272 8.32 -7.66 6.45
N ARG A 273 9.17 -7.96 5.45
CA ARG A 273 9.58 -9.34 5.11
C ARG A 273 10.26 -10.04 6.27
N GLN A 274 11.12 -9.36 7.03
CA GLN A 274 11.82 -9.97 8.16
C GLN A 274 10.88 -10.26 9.33
N ILE A 275 9.87 -9.41 9.56
CA ILE A 275 8.91 -9.59 10.64
C ILE A 275 7.89 -10.67 10.27
N PHE A 276 7.28 -10.58 9.09
CA PHE A 276 6.10 -11.38 8.76
C PHE A 276 6.40 -12.57 7.84
N GLY A 277 7.61 -12.66 7.27
CA GLY A 277 8.05 -13.77 6.45
C GLY A 277 7.38 -13.87 5.07
N ASN A 278 6.57 -12.88 4.67
CA ASN A 278 5.95 -12.86 3.34
C ASN A 278 6.76 -11.96 2.41
N CYS A 279 7.05 -12.49 1.22
CA CYS A 279 7.73 -11.79 0.13
C CYS A 279 6.98 -12.09 -1.17
N PHE A 280 6.48 -11.06 -1.84
CA PHE A 280 5.78 -11.16 -3.12
C PHE A 280 6.59 -11.93 -4.16
N ARG A 281 7.89 -11.61 -4.26
CA ARG A 281 8.80 -12.23 -5.24
C ARG A 281 8.94 -13.74 -5.04
N ASP A 282 8.91 -14.23 -3.81
CA ASP A 282 9.05 -15.65 -3.51
C ASP A 282 7.84 -16.48 -3.97
N ARG A 283 6.68 -15.82 -4.14
CA ARG A 283 5.43 -16.42 -4.60
C ARG A 283 5.16 -16.22 -6.09
N ALA A 284 6.02 -15.50 -6.80
CA ALA A 284 5.89 -15.31 -8.23
C ALA A 284 6.15 -16.62 -9.00
N SER A 285 5.44 -16.81 -10.12
CA SER A 285 5.61 -17.98 -10.99
C SER A 285 7.00 -18.06 -11.63
N LYS A 286 7.66 -16.91 -11.80
CA LYS A 286 9.03 -16.77 -12.29
C LYS A 286 9.81 -15.91 -11.31
N ARG A 287 10.97 -16.38 -10.87
CA ARG A 287 11.90 -15.60 -10.03
C ARG A 287 12.77 -14.69 -10.90
N TRP A 288 13.17 -13.56 -10.34
CA TRP A 288 14.14 -12.65 -10.93
C TRP A 288 15.06 -12.09 -9.84
N GLU A 289 16.24 -11.60 -10.23
CA GLU A 289 17.13 -10.88 -9.34
C GLU A 289 16.66 -9.44 -9.16
N ARG A 290 16.76 -8.92 -7.93
CA ARG A 290 16.35 -7.55 -7.61
C ARG A 290 17.27 -6.56 -8.32
N VAL A 291 16.70 -5.68 -9.14
CA VAL A 291 17.36 -4.59 -9.85
C VAL A 291 17.03 -3.22 -9.25
N PHE A 292 15.98 -3.10 -8.44
CA PHE A 292 15.61 -1.87 -7.74
C PHE A 292 15.37 -2.08 -6.24
N PRO A 293 15.82 -1.18 -5.34
CA PRO A 293 16.84 -0.16 -5.61
C PRO A 293 18.19 -0.83 -5.96
N ALA A 294 19.08 -0.10 -6.64
CA ALA A 294 20.40 -0.60 -7.03
C ALA A 294 21.37 -0.77 -5.83
#